data_AF-A0A8S3IHX9-F1
#
_entry.id   AF-A0A8S3IHX9-F1
#
_cell.length_a   1.000
_cell.length_b   1.000
_cell.length_c   1.000
_cell.angle_alpha   90.00
_cell.angle_beta   90.00
_cell.angle_gamma   90.00
#
_symmetry.space_group_name_H-M   'P 1'
#
loop_
_entity.id
_entity.type
_entity.pdbx_description
1 polymer ?
#
loop_
_entity_poly.entity_id
_entity_poly.type
_entity_poly.pdbx_seq_one_letter_code
_entity_poly.pdbx_strand_id
1 'polypeptide(L)'
;SSVIREYKKKIHNSDHSENINDIPFGTTYQNLLKKNAGHDLISLLLHIDGISITNSTKLKLWLLSGSIIEAPPKLRSCRRNMIVISIWLAYIEPPAHLWLNHCVNNLKRLKEKEFSQSRT
;
A
#
# COMPACT_ATOMS: atom_id res chain seq x y z
N SER A 1 20.16 2.83 -7.53
CA SER A 1 20.06 2.10 -8.81
C SER A 1 19.73 3.07 -9.95
N SER A 2 20.47 3.03 -11.06
CA SER A 2 20.27 3.87 -12.25
C SER A 2 18.87 3.71 -12.88
N VAL A 3 18.26 2.53 -12.71
CA VAL A 3 16.95 2.16 -13.26
C VAL A 3 15.80 2.86 -12.53
N ILE A 4 15.89 3.07 -11.22
CA ILE A 4 14.90 3.85 -10.44
C ILE A 4 14.87 5.31 -10.93
N ARG A 5 16.04 5.85 -11.29
CA ARG A 5 16.17 7.21 -11.83
C ARG A 5 15.52 7.33 -13.20
N GLU A 6 15.67 6.32 -14.06
CA GLU A 6 15.02 6.26 -15.37
C GLU A 6 13.49 6.16 -15.25
N TYR A 7 12.99 5.31 -14.35
CA TYR A 7 11.55 5.18 -14.07
C TYR A 7 10.96 6.51 -13.58
N LYS A 8 11.63 7.19 -12.63
CA LYS A 8 11.24 8.52 -12.16
C LYS A 8 11.22 9.57 -13.28
N LYS A 9 12.21 9.54 -14.19
CA LYS A 9 12.29 10.47 -15.32
C LYS A 9 11.13 10.27 -16.30
N LYS A 10 10.72 9.02 -16.55
CA LYS A 10 9.56 8.72 -17.41
C LYS A 10 8.23 9.15 -16.80
N ILE A 11 8.07 9.01 -15.49
CA ILE A 11 6.89 9.53 -14.77
C ILE A 11 6.81 11.06 -14.88
N HIS A 12 7.95 11.76 -14.74
CA HIS A 12 7.98 13.21 -14.81
C HIS A 12 7.73 13.77 -16.21
N ASN A 13 8.13 13.01 -17.25
CA ASN A 13 8.06 13.44 -18.65
C ASN A 13 6.81 12.96 -19.39
N SER A 14 5.92 12.18 -18.76
CA SER A 14 4.72 11.68 -19.44
C SER A 14 3.63 12.73 -19.47
N ASP A 15 3.21 13.11 -20.67
CA ASP A 15 1.92 13.77 -20.90
C ASP A 15 0.81 12.83 -20.44
N HIS A 16 -0.14 13.33 -19.65
CA HIS A 16 -1.23 12.56 -19.02
C HIS A 16 -2.30 12.11 -20.03
N SER A 17 -1.91 11.50 -21.15
CA SER A 17 -2.84 10.97 -22.14
C SER A 17 -3.48 9.66 -21.66
N GLU A 18 -4.68 9.82 -21.08
CA GLU A 18 -5.89 8.96 -21.10
C GLU A 18 -5.81 7.43 -20.93
N ASN A 19 -4.66 6.82 -20.66
CA ASN A 19 -4.57 5.40 -20.33
C ASN A 19 -4.55 5.20 -18.81
N ILE A 20 -5.75 5.08 -18.22
CA ILE A 20 -5.95 4.68 -16.83
C ILE A 20 -5.61 3.19 -16.71
N ASN A 21 -4.33 2.87 -16.59
CA ASN A 21 -3.86 1.54 -16.22
C ASN A 21 -3.31 1.60 -14.80
N ASP A 22 -3.69 0.63 -13.96
CA ASP A 22 -3.22 0.51 -12.57
C ASP A 22 -1.69 0.41 -12.44
N ILE A 23 -1.01 0.07 -13.55
CA ILE A 23 0.45 0.09 -13.68
C ILE A 23 0.83 1.05 -14.81
N PRO A 24 1.21 2.30 -14.49
CA PRO A 24 1.75 3.19 -15.51
C PRO A 24 3.06 2.63 -16.06
N PHE A 25 3.20 2.65 -17.39
CA PHE A 25 4.39 2.16 -18.13
C PHE A 25 4.70 0.67 -17.93
N GLY A 26 3.70 -0.21 -18.05
CA GLY A 26 3.83 -1.66 -17.87
C GLY A 26 5.05 -2.30 -18.57
N THR A 27 5.41 -1.87 -19.77
CA THR A 27 6.61 -2.36 -20.48
C THR A 27 7.92 -1.98 -19.78
N THR A 28 8.03 -0.75 -19.27
CA THR A 28 9.20 -0.29 -18.52
C THR A 28 9.29 -1.02 -17.18
N TYR A 29 8.14 -1.23 -16.53
CA TYR A 29 8.03 -2.01 -15.30
C TYR A 29 8.50 -3.46 -15.49
N GLN A 30 8.02 -4.15 -16.53
CA GLN A 30 8.44 -5.51 -16.85
C GLN A 30 9.94 -5.61 -17.15
N ASN A 31 10.50 -4.62 -17.84
CA ASN A 31 11.94 -4.55 -18.09
C ASN A 31 12.74 -4.33 -16.80
N LEU A 32 12.20 -3.57 -15.84
CA LEU A 32 12.80 -3.37 -14.53
C LEU A 32 12.81 -4.67 -13.73
N LEU A 33 11.70 -5.42 -13.70
CA LEU A 33 11.64 -6.73 -13.05
C LEU A 33 12.66 -7.71 -13.67
N LYS A 34 12.70 -7.80 -15.01
CA LYS A 34 13.66 -8.68 -15.72
C LYS A 34 15.12 -8.32 -15.42
N LYS A 35 15.47 -7.03 -15.42
CA LYS A 35 16.84 -6.56 -15.12
C LYS A 35 17.25 -6.81 -13.68
N ASN A 36 16.30 -6.98 -12.77
CA ASN A 36 16.55 -7.19 -11.35
C ASN A 36 16.00 -8.55 -10.88
N ALA A 37 15.93 -9.56 -11.75
CA ALA A 37 15.35 -10.87 -11.45
C ALA A 37 16.06 -11.63 -10.31
N GLY A 38 17.23 -11.18 -9.85
CA GLY A 38 17.94 -11.69 -8.67
C GLY A 38 17.75 -10.87 -7.40
N HIS A 39 16.89 -9.86 -7.40
CA HIS A 39 16.57 -9.05 -6.23
C HIS A 39 15.10 -9.23 -5.86
N ASP A 40 14.81 -9.29 -4.55
CA ASP A 40 13.45 -9.33 -4.00
C ASP A 40 12.81 -7.94 -4.12
N LEU A 41 12.35 -7.60 -5.31
CA LEU A 41 11.58 -6.39 -5.59
C LEU A 41 10.09 -6.70 -5.51
N ILE A 42 9.39 -5.91 -4.68
CA ILE A 42 7.94 -5.97 -4.54
C ILE A 42 7.40 -4.58 -4.86
N SER A 43 6.35 -4.56 -5.67
CA SER A 43 5.68 -3.34 -6.10
C SER A 43 4.28 -3.31 -5.53
N LEU A 44 3.94 -2.20 -4.88
CA LEU A 44 2.66 -2.03 -4.21
C LEU A 44 1.80 -1.03 -4.98
N LEU A 45 0.58 -1.45 -5.29
CA LEU A 45 -0.49 -0.53 -5.67
C LEU A 45 -1.14 -0.03 -4.38
N LEU A 46 -0.90 1.25 -4.05
CA LEU A 46 -1.41 1.88 -2.85
C LEU A 46 -2.75 2.56 -3.13
N HIS A 47 -3.75 2.25 -2.31
CA HIS A 47 -5.03 2.93 -2.28
C HIS A 47 -5.12 3.74 -1.00
N ILE A 48 -5.48 5.02 -1.15
CA ILE A 48 -5.71 5.94 -0.04
C ILE A 48 -7.21 6.11 0.10
N ASP A 49 -7.75 5.85 1.28
CA ASP A 49 -9.11 6.31 1.58
C ASP A 49 -9.01 7.82 1.84
N GLY A 50 -9.81 8.63 1.15
CA GLY A 50 -9.67 10.10 1.07
C GLY A 50 -9.85 10.86 2.39
N ILE A 51 -9.86 10.18 3.54
CA ILE A 51 -10.16 10.73 4.85
C ILE A 51 -8.96 10.48 5.79
N SER A 52 -8.41 11.57 6.34
CA SER A 52 -7.47 11.51 7.45
C SER A 52 -8.16 10.98 8.70
N ILE A 53 -7.52 10.06 9.42
CA ILE A 53 -8.01 9.51 10.70
C ILE A 53 -8.00 10.59 11.80
N THR A 54 -7.17 11.61 11.65
CA THR A 54 -7.05 12.72 12.62
C THR A 54 -7.54 14.03 12.02
N ASN A 55 -8.31 14.79 12.79
CA ASN A 55 -8.80 16.14 12.44
C ASN A 55 -7.87 17.26 12.96
N SER A 56 -6.63 16.94 13.31
CA SER A 56 -5.66 17.89 13.86
C SER A 56 -4.88 18.60 12.74
N THR A 57 -4.62 19.89 12.90
CA THR A 57 -3.78 20.67 11.98
C THR A 57 -2.29 20.31 12.10
N LYS A 58 -1.87 19.82 13.27
CA LYS A 58 -0.47 19.48 13.58
C LYS A 58 -0.14 18.00 13.34
N LEU A 59 -1.17 17.17 13.17
CA LEU A 59 -1.05 15.73 13.02
C LEU A 59 -2.04 15.24 11.96
N LYS A 60 -1.49 14.65 10.90
CA LYS A 60 -2.26 13.90 9.90
C LYS A 60 -1.86 12.44 9.94
N LEU A 61 -2.86 11.57 10.09
CA LEU A 61 -2.70 10.13 10.04
C LEU A 61 -3.58 9.57 8.93
N TRP A 62 -2.99 8.88 7.96
CA TRP A 62 -3.70 8.27 6.86
C TRP A 62 -3.57 6.76 6.93
N LEU A 63 -4.64 6.04 6.65
CA LEU A 63 -4.61 4.61 6.43
C LEU A 63 -4.62 4.33 4.93
N LEU A 64 -3.75 3.43 4.51
CA LEU A 64 -3.59 2.99 3.15
C LEU A 64 -3.78 1.48 3.10
N SER A 65 -4.37 1.01 2.00
CA SER A 65 -4.29 -0.40 1.63
C SER A 65 -3.33 -0.56 0.47
N GLY A 66 -2.51 -1.61 0.53
CA GLY A 66 -1.51 -1.94 -0.48
C GLY A 66 -1.77 -3.31 -1.08
N SER A 67 -1.89 -3.36 -2.40
CA SER A 67 -2.00 -4.60 -3.16
C SER A 67 -0.65 -4.95 -3.79
N ILE A 68 -0.19 -6.20 -3.63
CA ILE A 68 1.06 -6.67 -4.24
C ILE A 68 0.84 -6.95 -5.72
N ILE A 69 1.58 -6.25 -6.59
CA ILE A 69 1.41 -6.35 -8.05
C ILE A 69 1.92 -7.71 -8.55
N GLU A 70 3.00 -8.24 -8.00
CA GLU A 70 3.59 -9.51 -8.41
C GLU A 70 2.73 -10.73 -8.01
N ALA A 71 1.79 -10.55 -7.07
CA ALA A 71 0.87 -11.61 -6.68
C ALA A 71 -0.15 -11.91 -7.79
N PRO A 72 -0.53 -13.18 -8.01
CA PRO A 72 -1.60 -13.56 -8.93
C PRO A 72 -2.91 -12.80 -8.62
N PRO A 73 -3.75 -12.46 -9.63
CA PRO A 73 -4.96 -11.66 -9.42
C PRO A 73 -5.88 -12.18 -8.31
N LYS A 74 -6.09 -13.50 -8.24
CA LYS A 74 -6.92 -14.14 -7.20
C LYS A 74 -6.37 -13.94 -5.79
N LEU A 75 -5.04 -13.88 -5.65
CA LEU A 75 -4.38 -13.69 -4.36
C LEU A 75 -4.27 -12.20 -4.00
N ARG A 76 -4.10 -11.31 -4.99
CA ARG A 76 -4.01 -9.87 -4.80
C ARG A 76 -5.28 -9.27 -4.22
N SER A 77 -6.44 -9.68 -4.72
CA SER A 77 -7.74 -9.17 -4.27
C SER A 77 -8.23 -9.81 -2.96
N CYS A 78 -7.52 -10.81 -2.44
CA CYS A 78 -7.87 -11.43 -1.17
C CYS A 78 -7.52 -10.48 -0.02
N ARG A 79 -8.53 -10.10 0.79
CA ARG A 79 -8.33 -9.20 1.95
C ARG A 79 -7.24 -9.67 2.92
N ARG A 80 -6.98 -10.99 2.99
CA ARG A 80 -5.92 -11.56 3.85
C ARG A 80 -4.51 -11.23 3.40
N ASN A 81 -4.33 -10.90 2.11
CA ASN A 81 -3.04 -10.56 1.50
C ASN A 81 -2.90 -9.05 1.24
N MET A 82 -3.88 -8.27 1.68
CA MET A 82 -3.85 -6.82 1.55
C MET A 82 -3.01 -6.24 2.67
N ILE A 83 -1.99 -5.48 2.31
CA ILE A 83 -1.11 -4.82 3.28
C ILE A 83 -1.84 -3.58 3.79
N VAL A 84 -1.85 -3.39 5.10
CA VAL A 84 -2.36 -2.15 5.71
C VAL A 84 -1.17 -1.31 6.13
N ILE A 85 -1.09 -0.08 5.64
CA ILE A 85 -0.01 0.87 5.92
C ILE A 85 -0.62 2.09 6.57
N SER A 86 0.05 2.65 7.58
CA SER A 86 -0.29 3.95 8.14
C SER A 86 0.81 4.96 7.83
N ILE A 87 0.41 6.16 7.44
CA ILE A 87 1.33 7.29 7.26
C ILE A 87 1.07 8.31 8.36
N TRP A 88 2.09 8.52 9.18
CA TRP A 88 2.11 9.56 10.19
C TRP A 88 2.89 10.77 9.67
N LEU A 89 2.23 11.93 9.60
CA LEU A 89 2.85 13.18 9.22
C LEU A 89 2.70 14.18 10.38
N ALA A 90 3.79 14.38 11.12
CA ALA A 90 3.90 15.36 12.19
C ALA A 90 5.36 15.77 12.43
N TYR A 91 5.58 16.81 13.23
CA TYR A 91 6.90 17.25 13.68
C TYR A 91 7.50 16.37 14.80
N ILE A 92 6.72 15.44 15.32
CA ILE A 92 7.09 14.56 16.44
C ILE A 92 6.96 13.11 15.97
N GLU A 93 7.89 12.27 16.42
CA GLU A 93 7.87 10.84 16.14
C GLU A 93 6.58 10.21 16.68
N PRO A 94 5.89 9.36 15.90
CA PRO A 94 4.71 8.66 16.38
C PRO A 94 5.07 7.72 17.53
N PRO A 95 4.26 7.64 18.59
CA PRO A 95 4.31 6.51 19.51
C PRO A 95 3.70 5.28 18.81
N ALA A 96 4.39 4.76 17.79
CA ALA A 96 3.87 3.76 16.86
C ALA A 96 3.35 2.52 17.58
N HIS A 97 4.04 2.10 18.66
CA HIS A 97 3.64 0.95 19.47
C HIS A 97 2.23 1.09 20.09
N LEU A 98 1.84 2.29 20.55
CA LEU A 98 0.51 2.51 21.14
C LEU A 98 -0.58 2.32 20.08
N TRP A 99 -0.40 2.97 18.94
CA TRP A 99 -1.36 2.90 17.84
C TRP A 99 -1.41 1.51 17.20
N LEU A 100 -0.26 0.91 16.87
CA LEU A 100 -0.20 -0.44 16.29
C LEU A 100 -0.83 -1.48 17.21
N ASN A 101 -0.48 -1.47 18.50
CA ASN A 101 -1.04 -2.44 19.44
C ASN A 101 -2.56 -2.28 19.53
N HIS A 102 -3.07 -1.05 19.56
CA HIS A 102 -4.50 -0.79 19.56
C HIS A 102 -5.18 -1.32 18.28
N CYS A 103 -4.65 -1.02 17.10
CA CYS A 103 -5.17 -1.50 15.82
C CYS A 103 -5.13 -3.03 15.72
N VAL A 104 -4.02 -3.66 16.10
CA VAL A 104 -3.86 -5.12 16.10
C VAL A 104 -4.86 -5.78 17.04
N ASN A 105 -5.05 -5.23 18.25
CA ASN A 105 -6.01 -5.77 19.21
C ASN A 105 -7.46 -5.64 18.72
N ASN A 106 -7.82 -4.51 18.10
CA ASN A 106 -9.15 -4.34 17.50
C ASN A 106 -9.38 -5.32 16.34
N LEU A 107 -8.38 -5.52 15.47
CA LEU A 107 -8.45 -6.51 14.39
C LEU A 107 -8.62 -7.94 14.93
N LYS A 108 -7.91 -8.30 16.02
CA LYS A 108 -8.09 -9.59 16.69
C LYS A 108 -9.51 -9.77 17.21
N ARG A 109 -10.06 -8.76 17.91
CA ARG A 109 -11.44 -8.80 18.44
C ARG A 109 -12.48 -8.91 17.34
N LEU A 110 -12.30 -8.18 16.23
CA LEU A 110 -13.19 -8.28 15.06
C LEU A 110 -13.15 -9.68 14.46
N LYS A 111 -11.97 -10.26 14.30
CA LYS A 111 -11.81 -11.64 13.84
C LYS A 111 -12.55 -12.63 14.76
N GLU A 112 -12.39 -12.51 16.06
CA GLU A 112 -13.06 -13.39 17.05
C GLU A 112 -14.60 -13.30 16.99
N LYS A 113 -15.15 -12.09 16.77
CA LYS A 113 -16.60 -11.88 16.62
C LYS A 113 -17.17 -12.54 15.36
N GLU A 114 -16.48 -12.41 14.22
CA GLU A 114 -16.86 -13.05 12.95
C GLU A 114 -16.86 -14.59 13.08
N PHE A 115 -15.87 -15.15 13.78
CA PHE A 115 -15.80 -16.60 14.04
C PHE A 115 -16.91 -17.10 14.99
N SER A 116 -17.43 -16.24 15.85
CA SER A 116 -18.51 -16.58 16.79
C SER A 116 -19.88 -16.55 16.11
N GLN A 117 -20.09 -15.65 15.14
CA GLN A 117 -21.34 -15.56 14.36
C GLN A 117 -21.46 -16.64 13.27
N SER A 118 -20.34 -17.19 12.78
CA SER A 118 -20.33 -18.24 11.76
C SER A 118 -20.61 -19.65 12.31
N ARG A 119 -20.78 -19.80 13.64
CA ARG A 119 -20.99 -21.08 14.35
C ARG A 119 -22.40 -21.23 14.93
N THR A 120 -23.26 -20.24 14.72
CA THR A 120 -24.70 -20.24 15.02
C THR A 120 -25.47 -20.18 13.72
#